data_AF-A0A3D3T5I2-F1
#
_entry.id   AF-A0A3D3T5I2-F1
#
_cell.length_a   1.000
_cell.length_b   1.000
_cell.length_c   1.000
_cell.angle_alpha   90.00
_cell.angle_beta   90.00
_cell.angle_gamma   90.00
#
_symmetry.space_group_name_H-M   'P 1'
#
loop_
_entity.id
_entity.type
_entity.pdbx_description
1 polymer ?
#
loop_
_entity_poly.entity_id
_entity_poly.type
_entity_poly.pdbx_seq_one_letter_code
_entity_poly.pdbx_strand_id
1 'polypeptide(L)'
;LSAAEAEELLNLARQEVGEATSLYQFTGLVNEQFSASEKFDLLTQIWQVALADGLLDKYEEGLIRRLADLLHIGHSQYIKAKHRAREFAAKNHLTP
;
A
#
# COMPACT_ATOMS: atom_id res chain seq x y z
N LEU A 1 19.01 26.89 -8.93
CA LEU A 1 19.41 25.48 -8.80
C LEU A 1 20.86 25.38 -9.23
N SER A 2 21.73 25.01 -8.30
CA SER A 2 23.07 24.53 -8.63
C SER A 2 22.95 23.23 -9.44
N ALA A 3 24.02 22.86 -10.15
CA ALA A 3 24.04 21.63 -10.93
C ALA A 3 23.75 20.39 -10.05
N ALA A 4 24.23 20.39 -8.81
CA ALA A 4 24.00 19.31 -7.84
C ALA A 4 22.53 19.18 -7.43
N GLU A 5 21.86 20.30 -7.12
CA GLU A 5 20.42 20.28 -6.74
C GLU A 5 19.53 19.84 -7.91
N ALA A 6 19.89 20.21 -9.15
CA ALA A 6 19.17 19.77 -10.34
C ALA A 6 19.31 18.25 -10.58
N GLU A 7 20.49 17.70 -10.32
CA GLU A 7 20.76 16.26 -10.48
C GLU A 7 20.06 15.42 -9.39
N GLU A 8 20.00 15.93 -8.16
CA GLU A 8 19.24 15.31 -7.07
C GLU A 8 17.74 15.24 -7.38
N LEU A 9 17.15 16.34 -7.86
CA LEU A 9 15.76 16.37 -8.31
C LEU A 9 15.50 15.40 -9.47
N LEU A 10 16.44 15.28 -10.40
CA LEU A 10 16.34 14.36 -11.53
C LEU A 10 16.36 12.89 -11.06
N ASN A 11 17.18 12.56 -10.06
CA ASN A 11 17.25 11.23 -9.47
C ASN A 11 15.98 10.87 -8.71
N LEU A 12 15.45 11.79 -7.90
CA LEU A 12 14.16 11.61 -7.22
C LEU A 12 13.03 11.37 -8.23
N ALA A 13 12.97 12.17 -9.30
CA ALA A 13 11.98 12.00 -10.35
C ALA A 13 12.09 10.63 -11.05
N ARG A 14 13.30 10.13 -11.29
CA ARG A 14 13.51 8.79 -11.88
C ARG A 14 13.08 7.67 -10.93
N GLN A 15 13.38 7.79 -9.65
CA GLN A 15 12.96 6.81 -8.65
C GLN A 15 11.43 6.75 -8.54
N GLU A 16 10.77 7.89 -8.44
CA GLU A 16 9.30 7.99 -8.40
C GLU A 16 8.65 7.39 -9.65
N VAL A 17 9.22 7.63 -10.84
CA VAL A 17 8.76 7.01 -12.09
C VAL A 17 8.95 5.50 -12.08
N GLY A 18 10.08 5.00 -11.58
CA GLY A 18 10.37 3.58 -11.47
C GLY A 18 9.41 2.87 -10.51
N GLU A 19 9.21 3.42 -9.31
CA GLU A 19 8.29 2.89 -8.30
C GLU A 19 6.85 2.90 -8.81
N ALA A 20 6.41 3.99 -9.44
CA ALA A 20 5.10 4.05 -10.07
C ALA A 20 4.94 2.95 -11.13
N THR A 21 5.90 2.80 -12.06
CA THR A 21 5.86 1.79 -13.12
C THR A 21 5.75 0.37 -12.56
N SER A 22 6.53 0.06 -11.52
CA SER A 22 6.48 -1.25 -10.85
C SER A 22 5.13 -1.51 -10.18
N LEU A 23 4.56 -0.50 -9.51
CA LEU A 23 3.25 -0.61 -8.85
C LEU A 23 2.15 -0.87 -9.87
N TYR A 24 2.15 -0.16 -10.99
CA TYR A 24 1.19 -0.37 -12.09
C TYR A 24 1.32 -1.77 -12.69
N GLN A 25 2.53 -2.26 -12.96
CA GLN A 25 2.74 -3.60 -13.51
C GLN A 25 2.22 -4.69 -12.55
N PHE A 26 2.56 -4.58 -11.26
CA PHE A 26 2.12 -5.55 -10.24
C PHE A 26 0.60 -5.54 -10.08
N THR A 27 0.01 -4.35 -9.92
CA THR A 27 -1.44 -4.21 -9.76
C THR A 27 -2.21 -4.62 -11.00
N GLY A 28 -1.65 -4.49 -12.20
CA GLY A 28 -2.19 -5.04 -13.45
C GLY A 28 -2.35 -6.56 -13.38
N LEU A 29 -1.28 -7.28 -13.01
CA LEU A 29 -1.33 -8.75 -12.86
C LEU A 29 -2.33 -9.18 -11.77
N VAL A 30 -2.34 -8.49 -10.62
CA VAL A 30 -3.33 -8.77 -9.57
C VAL A 30 -4.75 -8.51 -10.10
N ASN A 31 -4.95 -7.46 -10.88
CA ASN A 31 -6.25 -7.12 -11.40
C ASN A 31 -6.80 -8.16 -12.38
N GLU A 32 -5.92 -8.78 -13.17
CA GLU A 32 -6.24 -9.84 -14.13
C GLU A 32 -6.49 -11.19 -13.46
N GLN A 33 -5.73 -11.52 -12.42
CA GLN A 33 -5.70 -12.87 -11.85
C GLN A 33 -6.56 -13.03 -10.59
N PHE A 34 -6.85 -11.94 -9.86
CA PHE A 34 -7.54 -11.99 -8.57
C PHE A 34 -9.01 -11.59 -8.71
N SER A 35 -9.88 -12.34 -8.06
CA SER A 35 -11.27 -11.95 -7.80
C SER A 35 -11.36 -10.75 -6.85
N ALA A 36 -12.54 -10.12 -6.77
CA ALA A 36 -12.77 -9.00 -5.86
C ALA A 36 -12.52 -9.37 -4.38
N SER A 37 -12.84 -10.61 -3.97
CA SER A 37 -12.55 -11.11 -2.61
C SER A 37 -11.06 -11.27 -2.38
N GLU A 38 -10.33 -11.82 -3.35
CA GLU A 38 -8.88 -12.02 -3.21
C GLU A 38 -8.14 -10.67 -3.20
N LYS A 39 -8.57 -9.68 -3.98
CA LYS A 39 -8.03 -8.30 -3.89
C LYS A 39 -8.29 -7.68 -2.52
N PHE A 40 -9.48 -7.89 -1.97
CA PHE A 40 -9.83 -7.43 -0.63
C PHE A 40 -8.95 -8.08 0.44
N ASP A 41 -8.73 -9.39 0.34
CA ASP A 41 -7.91 -10.14 1.29
C ASP A 41 -6.43 -9.75 1.19
N LEU A 42 -5.92 -9.52 -0.03
CA LEU A 42 -4.58 -8.97 -0.26
C LEU A 42 -4.42 -7.59 0.40
N LEU A 43 -5.36 -6.67 0.17
CA LEU A 43 -5.31 -5.34 0.79
C LEU A 43 -5.36 -5.43 2.33
N THR A 44 -6.13 -6.38 2.86
CA THR A 44 -6.20 -6.64 4.31
C THR A 44 -4.87 -7.15 4.85
N GLN A 45 -4.17 -8.03 4.14
CA GLN A 45 -2.84 -8.51 4.52
C GLN A 45 -1.78 -7.39 4.48
N ILE A 46 -1.82 -6.55 3.45
CA ILE A 46 -0.94 -5.37 3.36
C ILE A 46 -1.14 -4.46 4.58
N TRP A 47 -2.39 -4.23 4.98
CA TRP A 47 -2.70 -3.50 6.21
C TRP A 47 -2.16 -4.16 7.48
N GLN A 48 -2.18 -5.49 7.57
CA GLN A 48 -1.63 -6.21 8.72
C GLN A 48 -0.12 -6.03 8.84
N VAL A 49 0.59 -6.06 7.71
CA VAL A 49 2.04 -5.81 7.67
C VAL A 49 2.37 -4.40 8.14
N ALA A 50 1.68 -3.38 7.60
CA ALA A 50 1.89 -1.98 7.98
C ALA A 50 1.43 -1.63 9.41
N LEU A 51 0.72 -2.54 10.09
CA LEU A 51 0.30 -2.36 11.49
C LEU A 51 1.09 -3.27 12.44
N ALA A 52 2.03 -4.06 11.94
CA ALA A 52 2.70 -5.10 12.72
C ALA A 52 3.59 -4.54 13.84
N ASP A 53 4.21 -3.37 13.61
CA ASP A 53 5.05 -2.67 14.58
C ASP A 53 4.26 -1.65 15.45
N GLY A 54 2.96 -1.52 15.21
CA GLY A 54 2.07 -0.61 15.91
C GLY A 54 2.20 0.86 15.50
N LEU A 55 3.05 1.20 14.52
CA LEU A 55 3.33 2.57 14.08
C LEU A 55 3.01 2.75 12.59
N LEU A 56 1.72 2.93 12.28
CA LEU A 56 1.32 3.31 10.93
C LEU A 56 1.65 4.79 10.66
N ASP A 57 2.53 5.05 9.71
CA ASP A 57 2.82 6.42 9.27
C ASP A 57 1.98 6.88 8.05
N LYS A 58 2.07 8.18 7.74
CA LYS A 58 1.28 8.81 6.65
C LYS A 58 1.70 8.33 5.25
N TYR A 59 2.95 7.92 5.07
CA TYR A 59 3.47 7.42 3.81
C TYR A 59 2.95 6.01 3.55
N GLU A 60 2.96 5.15 4.55
CA GLU A 60 2.38 3.81 4.47
C GLU A 60 0.87 3.88 4.19
N GLU A 61 0.14 4.71 4.95
CA GLU A 61 -1.30 4.89 4.70
C GLU A 61 -1.57 5.44 3.29
N GLY A 62 -0.71 6.35 2.80
CA GLY A 62 -0.76 6.88 1.44
C GLY A 62 -0.48 5.82 0.36
N LEU A 63 0.50 4.95 0.58
CA LEU A 63 0.82 3.84 -0.33
C LEU A 63 -0.32 2.83 -0.39
N ILE A 64 -0.88 2.45 0.75
CA ILE A 64 -2.01 1.50 0.81
C ILE A 64 -3.26 2.11 0.17
N ARG A 65 -3.48 3.42 0.32
CA ARG A 65 -4.53 4.14 -0.42
C ARG A 65 -4.33 4.01 -1.92
N ARG A 66 -3.13 4.33 -2.41
CA ARG A 66 -2.81 4.25 -3.84
C ARG A 66 -2.97 2.84 -4.38
N LEU A 67 -2.55 1.84 -3.62
CA LEU A 67 -2.76 0.42 -3.95
C LEU A 67 -4.24 0.07 -4.05
N ALA A 68 -5.07 0.52 -3.11
CA ALA A 68 -6.51 0.28 -3.17
C ALA A 68 -7.15 0.88 -4.43
N ASP A 69 -6.74 2.08 -4.82
CA ASP A 69 -7.22 2.74 -6.04
C ASP A 69 -6.83 1.95 -7.30
N LEU A 70 -5.57 1.50 -7.36
CA LEU A 70 -5.04 0.69 -8.47
C LEU A 70 -5.67 -0.70 -8.54
N LEU A 71 -6.01 -1.30 -7.40
CA LEU A 71 -6.70 -2.60 -7.32
C LEU A 71 -8.22 -2.48 -7.50
N HIS A 72 -8.73 -1.28 -7.79
CA HIS A 72 -10.16 -1.00 -7.95
C HIS A 72 -11.00 -1.36 -6.71
N ILE A 73 -10.43 -1.15 -5.52
CA ILE A 73 -11.10 -1.40 -4.24
C ILE A 73 -11.77 -0.11 -3.76
N GLY A 74 -13.11 -0.13 -3.70
CA GLY A 74 -13.88 1.03 -3.25
C GLY A 74 -13.61 1.43 -1.78
N HIS A 75 -13.89 2.69 -1.46
CA HIS A 75 -13.62 3.27 -0.14
C HIS A 75 -14.18 2.45 1.04
N SER A 76 -15.42 1.95 0.94
CA SER A 76 -16.03 1.14 2.01
C SER A 76 -15.21 -0.14 2.29
N GLN A 77 -14.75 -0.81 1.23
CA GLN A 77 -13.92 -2.02 1.36
C GLN A 77 -12.53 -1.69 1.90
N TYR A 78 -11.92 -0.58 1.47
CA TYR A 78 -10.67 -0.10 2.06
C TYR A 78 -10.79 0.11 3.57
N ILE A 79 -11.85 0.79 4.02
CA ILE A 79 -12.07 1.07 5.45
C ILE A 79 -12.28 -0.26 6.20
N LYS A 80 -13.07 -1.17 5.63
CA LYS A 80 -13.30 -2.51 6.20
C LYS A 80 -12.01 -3.33 6.32
N ALA A 81 -11.13 -3.31 5.32
CA ALA A 81 -9.84 -3.97 5.36
C ALA A 81 -8.95 -3.41 6.49
N LYS A 82 -8.88 -2.07 6.62
CA LYS A 82 -8.17 -1.39 7.72
C LYS A 82 -8.69 -1.82 9.09
N HIS A 83 -10.01 -1.90 9.27
CA HIS A 83 -10.61 -2.35 10.52
C HIS A 83 -10.27 -3.82 10.83
N ARG A 84 -10.41 -4.73 9.85
CA ARG A 84 -10.05 -6.15 10.03
C ARG A 84 -8.59 -6.33 10.44
N ALA A 85 -7.68 -5.57 9.82
CA ALA A 85 -6.26 -5.64 10.15
C ALA A 85 -5.97 -5.12 11.57
N ARG A 86 -6.63 -4.03 11.99
CA ARG A 86 -6.53 -3.53 13.38
C ARG A 86 -7.04 -4.54 14.41
N GLU A 87 -8.16 -5.19 14.12
CA GLU A 87 -8.69 -6.26 14.98
C GLU A 87 -7.72 -7.44 15.07
N PHE A 88 -7.07 -7.79 13.96
CA PHE A 88 -6.04 -8.82 13.94
C PHE A 88 -4.81 -8.41 14.77
N ALA A 89 -4.28 -7.20 14.56
CA ALA A 89 -3.14 -6.71 15.31
C ALA A 89 -3.41 -6.65 16.83
N ALA A 90 -4.61 -6.22 17.23
CA ALA A 90 -5.02 -6.20 18.64
C ALA A 90 -5.08 -7.60 19.26
N LYS A 91 -5.52 -8.62 18.51
CA LYS A 91 -5.54 -10.01 18.99
C LYS A 91 -4.15 -10.63 19.10
N ASN A 92 -3.23 -10.29 18.20
CA ASN A 92 -1.88 -10.86 18.19
C ASN A 92 -0.91 -10.16 19.17
N HIS A 93 -1.16 -8.90 19.54
CA HIS A 93 -0.44 -8.22 20.63
C HIS A 93 -0.84 -8.72 22.04
N LEU A 94 -1.79 -9.67 22.14
CA LEU A 94 -2.25 -10.29 23.40
C LEU A 94 -1.66 -11.69 23.65
N THR A 95 -0.74 -12.17 22.82
CA THR A 95 0.02 -13.40 23.08
C THR A 95 1.48 -13.06 23.41
N PRO A 96 1.92 -13.28 24.66
CA PRO A 96 3.32 -13.10 25.07
C PRO A 96 4.26 -14.16 24.50
#